data_AF-A0A2A5D8N6-F1
#
_entry.id   AF-A0A2A5D8N6-F1
#
_cell.length_a   1.000
_cell.length_b   1.000
_cell.length_c   1.000
_cell.angle_alpha   90.00
_cell.angle_beta   90.00
_cell.angle_gamma   90.00
#
_symmetry.space_group_name_H-M   'P 1'
#
loop_
_entity.id
_entity.type
_entity.pdbx_description
1 polymer ?
#
loop_
_entity_poly.entity_id
_entity_poly.type
_entity_poly.pdbx_seq_one_letter_code
_entity_poly.pdbx_strand_id
1 'polypeptide(L)'
;MDSNQVHQFYKSHNHLIDRLNSFDLEVSRELLYIVDTKSNKNLPIFYPNQRDITFDNKDELKTVLSGAFKKNLEPLQTDENIKNIFQIHFWIYDPESSLVFIIIAEKLEQKGLFAKITGKIDCEITMYVYSKENNTLVSSNENDPRFNRLIIQNLFKEAEDLFYSDNEYKKVESILVHCLEMAPNDVKVLTLIARCKLFLSEFESAEDIFKKTTEIAPNDAKTWLGLATAQMEIFKINPRKEHFIYVESSEQNVDQGLAVDPKNTELINLKGGINMVNQDYQKAEETFKLALEINPKDFNSQKNLGLSLMTQNKFEESKHCFLKGLEMRPKDETLAFRLIQSHFELDETEIAINLMEEWKVKAHQIDWLEELEMSYLTEVPEELLKENLEDNNQ
;
A
#
# COMPACT_ATOMS: atom_id res chain seq x y z
N MET A 1 -34.59 17.15 -10.72
CA MET A 1 -35.20 16.68 -12.02
C MET A 1 -35.92 15.33 -11.89
N ASP A 2 -36.90 15.03 -12.76
CA ASP A 2 -37.38 13.65 -13.03
C ASP A 2 -36.40 12.94 -13.99
N SER A 3 -36.25 11.63 -13.85
CA SER A 3 -35.44 10.70 -14.67
C SER A 3 -35.48 10.98 -16.18
N ASN A 4 -36.61 11.44 -16.70
CA ASN A 4 -36.82 11.79 -18.10
C ASN A 4 -35.97 12.98 -18.58
N GLN A 5 -35.72 13.99 -17.74
CA GLN A 5 -34.96 15.18 -18.13
C GLN A 5 -33.46 14.88 -18.24
N VAL A 6 -32.92 14.05 -17.35
CA VAL A 6 -31.52 13.60 -17.41
C VAL A 6 -31.31 12.64 -18.60
N HIS A 7 -32.30 11.78 -18.90
CA HIS A 7 -32.26 10.92 -20.10
C HIS A 7 -32.31 11.72 -21.42
N GLN A 8 -33.13 12.77 -21.50
CA GLN A 8 -33.14 13.68 -22.65
C GLN A 8 -31.82 14.45 -22.82
N PHE A 9 -31.20 14.85 -21.70
CA PHE A 9 -29.88 15.47 -21.70
C PHE A 9 -28.80 14.52 -22.26
N TYR A 10 -28.74 13.26 -21.80
CA TYR A 10 -27.82 12.25 -22.32
C TYR A 10 -27.97 12.04 -23.84
N LYS A 11 -29.21 11.83 -24.31
CA LYS A 11 -29.49 11.64 -25.74
C LYS A 11 -29.08 12.83 -26.60
N SER A 12 -29.23 14.05 -26.09
CA SER A 12 -28.91 15.28 -26.83
C SER A 12 -27.42 15.60 -26.89
N HIS A 13 -26.57 14.96 -26.07
CA HIS A 13 -25.17 15.35 -25.87
C HIS A 13 -24.15 14.21 -26.10
N ASN A 14 -24.50 13.17 -26.87
CA ASN A 14 -23.57 12.08 -27.26
C ASN A 14 -22.23 12.58 -27.86
N HIS A 15 -22.23 13.71 -28.56
CA HIS A 15 -21.03 14.31 -29.16
C HIS A 15 -20.03 14.87 -28.14
N LEU A 16 -20.46 15.16 -26.91
CA LEU A 16 -19.58 15.53 -25.79
C LEU A 16 -18.89 14.29 -25.20
N ILE A 17 -19.58 13.14 -25.20
CA ILE A 17 -19.03 11.85 -24.82
C ILE A 17 -17.95 11.42 -25.83
N ASP A 18 -18.15 11.68 -27.12
CA ASP A 18 -17.13 11.40 -28.15
C ASP A 18 -15.86 12.26 -28.00
N ARG A 19 -15.96 13.48 -27.45
CA ARG A 19 -14.78 14.30 -27.09
C ARG A 19 -14.12 13.86 -25.78
N LEU A 20 -14.87 13.25 -24.87
CA LEU A 20 -14.33 12.58 -23.68
C LEU A 20 -13.54 11.32 -24.08
N ASN A 21 -13.98 10.61 -25.11
CA ASN A 21 -13.36 9.39 -25.64
C ASN A 21 -11.97 9.61 -26.29
N SER A 22 -11.60 10.83 -26.67
CA SER A 22 -10.30 11.13 -27.31
C SER A 22 -9.17 11.46 -26.35
N PHE A 23 -9.43 11.43 -25.04
CA PHE A 23 -8.44 11.68 -24.00
C PHE A 23 -8.24 10.42 -23.15
N ASP A 24 -7.01 9.91 -23.07
CA ASP A 24 -6.65 8.82 -22.15
C ASP A 24 -7.11 9.17 -20.72
N LEU A 25 -8.07 8.40 -20.25
CA LEU A 25 -8.84 8.57 -19.02
C LEU A 25 -8.20 7.72 -17.91
N GLU A 26 -7.04 8.15 -17.43
CA GLU A 26 -6.67 7.91 -16.04
C GLU A 26 -7.42 8.93 -15.16
N VAL A 27 -7.87 8.48 -13.99
CA VAL A 27 -8.82 9.12 -13.06
C VAL A 27 -8.44 10.57 -12.72
N SER A 28 -8.73 11.58 -13.56
CA SER A 28 -8.38 12.98 -13.23
C SER A 28 -8.86 14.07 -14.21
N ARG A 29 -10.17 14.25 -14.50
CA ARG A 29 -10.59 15.43 -15.29
C ARG A 29 -11.90 16.04 -14.81
N GLU A 30 -11.81 17.13 -14.05
CA GLU A 30 -12.96 18.01 -13.76
C GLU A 30 -13.59 18.47 -15.09
N LEU A 31 -14.85 18.09 -15.32
CA LEU A 31 -15.66 18.68 -16.37
C LEU A 31 -16.89 19.29 -15.73
N LEU A 32 -16.81 20.60 -15.47
CA LEU A 32 -17.86 21.39 -14.89
C LEU A 32 -18.73 21.97 -16.02
N TYR A 33 -19.95 21.45 -16.16
CA TYR A 33 -20.95 22.05 -17.04
C TYR A 33 -21.98 22.80 -16.22
N ILE A 34 -22.20 24.06 -16.59
CA ILE A 34 -23.34 24.86 -16.14
C ILE A 34 -24.41 24.79 -17.22
N VAL A 35 -25.61 24.35 -16.82
CA VAL A 35 -26.79 24.38 -17.68
C VAL A 35 -27.67 25.55 -17.27
N ASP A 36 -27.84 26.52 -18.17
CA ASP A 36 -28.89 27.54 -18.03
C ASP A 36 -30.23 26.93 -18.45
N THR A 37 -31.09 26.65 -17.47
CA THR A 37 -32.36 25.94 -17.68
C THR A 37 -33.41 26.77 -18.44
N LYS A 38 -33.22 28.09 -18.60
CA LYS A 38 -34.12 28.95 -19.40
C LYS A 38 -33.74 28.97 -20.87
N SER A 39 -32.45 29.00 -21.18
CA SER A 39 -31.97 29.08 -22.57
C SER A 39 -31.57 27.73 -23.15
N ASN A 40 -31.47 26.69 -22.32
CA ASN A 40 -30.98 25.36 -22.70
C ASN A 40 -29.58 25.40 -23.33
N LYS A 41 -28.79 26.43 -23.01
CA LYS A 41 -27.41 26.61 -23.48
C LYS A 41 -26.44 26.20 -22.38
N ASN A 42 -25.47 25.37 -22.77
CA ASN A 42 -24.37 24.98 -21.90
C ASN A 42 -23.31 26.08 -21.92
N LEU A 43 -22.89 26.53 -20.74
CA LEU A 43 -21.67 27.31 -20.58
C LEU A 43 -20.59 26.36 -20.09
N PRO A 44 -19.64 25.94 -20.96
CA PRO A 44 -18.55 25.09 -20.51
C PRO A 44 -17.63 25.89 -19.60
N ILE A 45 -17.48 25.47 -18.34
CA ILE A 45 -16.38 25.92 -17.49
C ILE A 45 -15.31 24.85 -17.58
N PHE A 46 -14.36 25.06 -18.49
CA PHE A 46 -13.12 24.30 -18.48
C PHE A 46 -12.18 24.90 -17.44
N TYR A 47 -11.90 24.15 -16.38
CA TYR A 47 -10.68 24.35 -15.59
C TYR A 47 -9.74 23.17 -15.83
N PRO A 48 -8.58 23.38 -16.48
CA PRO A 48 -7.57 22.36 -16.65
C PRO A 48 -6.66 22.39 -15.44
N ASN A 49 -7.13 21.95 -14.28
CA ASN A 49 -6.21 21.67 -13.17
C ASN A 49 -6.42 20.22 -12.76
N GLN A 50 -5.51 19.38 -13.25
CA GLN A 50 -5.34 17.98 -12.87
C GLN A 50 -5.09 17.92 -11.36
N ARG A 51 -6.13 17.64 -10.59
CA ARG A 51 -5.98 17.13 -9.23
C ARG A 51 -6.86 15.90 -9.11
N ASP A 52 -6.26 14.81 -8.69
CA ASP A 52 -7.00 13.64 -8.24
C ASP A 52 -7.89 14.08 -7.08
N ILE A 53 -9.19 13.82 -7.18
CA ILE A 53 -10.13 14.13 -6.10
C ILE A 53 -10.24 12.88 -5.24
N THR A 54 -9.61 12.90 -4.08
CA THR A 54 -9.79 11.89 -3.03
C THR A 54 -10.98 12.27 -2.15
N PHE A 55 -11.68 11.26 -1.63
CA PHE A 55 -12.83 11.44 -0.74
C PHE A 55 -13.04 10.16 0.06
N ASP A 56 -13.23 10.31 1.37
CA ASP A 56 -13.30 9.18 2.30
C ASP A 56 -14.70 8.64 2.49
N ASN A 57 -15.70 9.48 2.20
CA ASN A 57 -17.10 9.12 2.34
C ASN A 57 -17.98 10.03 1.48
N LYS A 58 -19.29 9.72 1.47
CA LYS A 58 -20.29 10.50 0.73
C LYS A 58 -20.36 11.95 1.17
N ASP A 59 -20.21 12.26 2.46
CA ASP A 59 -20.33 13.62 2.98
C ASP A 59 -19.10 14.48 2.67
N GLU A 60 -17.91 13.87 2.67
CA GLU A 60 -16.69 14.53 2.22
C GLU A 60 -16.71 14.77 0.72
N LEU A 61 -17.13 13.79 -0.08
CA LEU A 61 -17.37 14.02 -1.51
C LEU A 61 -18.35 15.19 -1.70
N LYS A 62 -19.47 15.20 -0.96
CA LYS A 62 -20.42 16.33 -0.99
C LYS A 62 -19.75 17.66 -0.63
N THR A 63 -18.84 17.66 0.35
CA THR A 63 -18.11 18.85 0.81
C THR A 63 -17.08 19.33 -0.21
N VAL A 64 -16.27 18.43 -0.77
CA VAL A 64 -15.27 18.73 -1.81
C VAL A 64 -15.95 19.27 -3.06
N LEU A 65 -17.05 18.63 -3.50
CA LEU A 65 -17.84 19.11 -4.63
C LEU A 65 -18.50 20.45 -4.34
N SER A 66 -19.01 20.69 -3.12
CA SER A 66 -19.55 21.99 -2.70
C SER A 66 -18.46 23.08 -2.65
N GLY A 67 -17.24 22.73 -2.24
CA GLY A 67 -16.09 23.64 -2.22
C GLY A 67 -15.60 23.99 -3.63
N ALA A 68 -15.48 22.99 -4.51
CA ALA A 68 -15.18 23.19 -5.93
C ALA A 68 -16.26 24.03 -6.62
N PHE A 69 -17.53 23.74 -6.33
CA PHE A 69 -18.69 24.52 -6.78
C PHE A 69 -18.56 25.98 -6.34
N LYS A 70 -18.32 26.24 -5.06
CA LYS A 70 -18.19 27.58 -4.50
C LYS A 70 -17.02 28.34 -5.14
N LYS A 71 -15.83 27.74 -5.20
CA LYS A 71 -14.63 28.35 -5.77
C LYS A 71 -14.79 28.69 -7.27
N ASN A 72 -15.47 27.84 -8.02
CA ASN A 72 -15.64 28.01 -9.46
C ASN A 72 -16.82 28.92 -9.83
N LEU A 73 -17.85 29.03 -8.97
CA LEU A 73 -19.00 29.92 -9.19
C LEU A 73 -18.86 31.29 -8.57
N GLU A 74 -18.12 31.45 -7.46
CA GLU A 74 -17.90 32.76 -6.82
C GLU A 74 -17.41 33.85 -7.79
N PRO A 75 -16.42 33.59 -8.68
CA PRO A 75 -15.96 34.57 -9.66
C PRO A 75 -17.02 34.98 -10.71
N LEU A 76 -18.07 34.17 -10.86
CA LEU A 76 -19.10 34.29 -11.88
C LEU A 76 -20.40 34.93 -11.37
N GLN A 77 -20.48 35.21 -10.06
CA GLN A 77 -21.66 35.79 -9.41
C GLN A 77 -22.01 37.21 -9.91
N THR A 78 -21.08 37.91 -10.55
CA THR A 78 -21.28 39.26 -11.10
C THR A 78 -21.79 39.28 -12.54
N ASP A 79 -21.80 38.13 -13.23
CA ASP A 79 -22.33 38.02 -14.59
C ASP A 79 -23.86 37.89 -14.55
N GLU A 80 -24.57 38.84 -15.16
CA GLU A 80 -26.04 38.85 -15.19
C GLU A 80 -26.63 37.63 -15.92
N ASN A 81 -25.86 36.96 -16.78
CA ASN A 81 -26.28 35.74 -17.48
C ASN A 81 -26.27 34.50 -16.58
N ILE A 82 -25.62 34.58 -15.41
CA ILE A 82 -25.36 33.46 -14.49
C ILE A 82 -26.37 33.42 -13.33
N LYS A 83 -27.30 34.38 -13.25
CA LYS A 83 -28.41 34.36 -12.28
C LYS A 83 -29.30 33.11 -12.38
N ASN A 84 -29.23 32.35 -13.47
CA ASN A 84 -30.06 31.18 -13.75
C ASN A 84 -29.29 29.84 -13.73
N ILE A 85 -28.18 29.73 -13.01
CA ILE A 85 -27.50 28.44 -12.82
C ILE A 85 -28.25 27.62 -11.79
N PHE A 86 -28.88 26.53 -12.24
CA PHE A 86 -29.66 25.65 -11.37
C PHE A 86 -28.99 24.29 -11.14
N GLN A 87 -28.07 23.86 -12.00
CA GLN A 87 -27.47 22.53 -11.97
C GLN A 87 -25.99 22.54 -12.36
N ILE A 88 -25.17 21.84 -11.57
CA ILE A 88 -23.78 21.50 -11.92
C ILE A 88 -23.63 19.98 -11.93
N HIS A 89 -23.04 19.46 -13.01
CA HIS A 89 -22.80 18.04 -13.20
C HIS A 89 -21.31 17.73 -13.03
N PHE A 90 -20.97 16.84 -12.10
CA PHE A 90 -19.65 16.21 -12.04
C PHE A 90 -19.71 14.82 -12.65
N TRP A 91 -18.66 14.46 -13.38
CA TRP A 91 -18.55 13.18 -14.09
C TRP A 91 -17.39 12.40 -13.50
N ILE A 92 -17.68 11.24 -12.92
CA ILE A 92 -16.65 10.29 -12.47
C ILE A 92 -16.77 9.04 -13.33
N TYR A 93 -15.71 8.72 -14.06
CA TYR A 93 -15.66 7.54 -14.91
C TYR A 93 -14.98 6.40 -14.18
N ASP A 94 -15.64 5.24 -14.12
CA ASP A 94 -15.03 3.99 -13.66
C ASP A 94 -14.68 3.13 -14.89
N PRO A 95 -13.39 3.00 -15.24
CA PRO A 95 -12.94 2.23 -16.39
C PRO A 95 -13.22 0.73 -16.26
N GLU A 96 -13.29 0.16 -15.05
CA GLU A 96 -13.53 -1.27 -14.86
C GLU A 96 -14.99 -1.66 -15.10
N SER A 97 -15.92 -0.78 -14.74
CA SER A 97 -17.36 -1.04 -14.94
C SER A 97 -17.93 -0.41 -16.21
N SER A 98 -17.15 0.41 -16.92
CA SER A 98 -17.63 1.24 -18.04
C SER A 98 -18.84 2.10 -17.64
N LEU A 99 -18.93 2.51 -16.37
CA LEU A 99 -20.01 3.34 -15.85
C LEU A 99 -19.56 4.79 -15.68
N VAL A 100 -20.52 5.68 -15.80
CA VAL A 100 -20.35 7.12 -15.55
C VAL A 100 -21.23 7.48 -14.37
N PHE A 101 -20.62 8.02 -13.33
CA PHE A 101 -21.33 8.61 -12.20
C PHE A 101 -21.53 10.09 -12.49
N ILE A 102 -22.78 10.53 -12.48
CA ILE A 102 -23.12 11.95 -12.55
C ILE A 102 -23.54 12.40 -11.17
N ILE A 103 -22.85 13.41 -10.65
CA ILE A 103 -23.24 14.09 -9.43
C ILE A 103 -23.85 15.42 -9.83
N ILE A 104 -25.15 15.57 -9.62
CA ILE A 104 -25.87 16.81 -9.88
C ILE A 104 -25.96 17.58 -8.57
N ALA A 105 -25.36 18.75 -8.51
CA ALA A 105 -25.61 19.73 -7.46
C ALA A 105 -26.71 20.68 -7.94
N GLU A 106 -27.90 20.61 -7.34
CA GLU A 106 -28.99 21.55 -7.58
C GLU A 106 -28.92 22.71 -6.57
N LYS A 107 -28.95 23.95 -7.07
CA LYS A 107 -29.08 25.14 -6.23
C LYS A 107 -30.50 25.20 -5.67
N LEU A 108 -30.67 25.03 -4.36
CA LEU A 108 -31.95 25.22 -3.68
C LEU A 108 -32.24 26.73 -3.59
N GLU A 109 -32.92 27.30 -4.59
CA GLU A 109 -33.58 28.58 -4.37
C GLU A 109 -34.76 28.34 -3.42
N GLN A 110 -34.67 28.87 -2.20
CA GLN A 110 -35.84 29.08 -1.36
C GLN A 110 -36.93 29.68 -2.25
N LYS A 111 -38.06 28.97 -2.36
CA LYS A 111 -39.25 29.42 -3.08
C LYS A 111 -39.63 30.82 -2.57
N GLY A 112 -39.20 31.84 -3.32
CA GLY A 112 -39.48 33.25 -3.06
C GLY A 112 -38.60 33.90 -2.01
N LEU A 113 -37.48 34.50 -2.45
CA LEU A 113 -37.18 35.94 -2.29
C LEU A 113 -35.76 36.20 -2.83
N PHE A 114 -35.59 37.28 -3.58
CA PHE A 114 -34.28 37.81 -3.93
C PHE A 114 -33.51 38.18 -2.65
N ALA A 115 -32.60 37.32 -2.21
CA ALA A 115 -31.62 37.62 -1.19
C ALA A 115 -30.24 37.75 -1.86
N LYS A 116 -29.59 38.88 -1.60
CA LYS A 116 -28.16 39.09 -1.82
C LYS A 116 -27.43 37.88 -1.22
N ILE A 117 -26.71 37.11 -2.04
CA ILE A 117 -26.00 35.91 -1.59
C ILE A 117 -24.87 36.36 -0.66
N THR A 118 -25.14 36.41 0.64
CA THR A 118 -24.15 36.69 1.69
C THR A 118 -24.11 35.56 2.73
N GLY A 119 -24.62 34.37 2.39
CA GLY A 119 -24.70 33.20 3.26
C GLY A 119 -24.31 31.89 2.55
N LYS A 120 -24.10 30.84 3.35
CA LYS A 120 -23.83 29.45 2.92
C LYS A 120 -24.78 29.06 1.77
N ILE A 121 -24.22 28.51 0.69
CA ILE A 121 -25.00 27.92 -0.40
C ILE A 121 -25.38 26.52 0.06
N ASP A 122 -26.67 26.28 0.29
CA ASP A 122 -27.20 24.94 0.53
C ASP A 122 -27.45 24.27 -0.84
N CYS A 123 -26.72 23.18 -1.12
CA CYS A 123 -26.85 22.39 -2.33
C CYS A 123 -27.44 21.03 -1.99
N GLU A 124 -28.43 20.58 -2.76
CA GLU A 124 -28.84 19.18 -2.76
C GLU A 124 -27.98 18.44 -3.79
N ILE A 125 -27.29 17.38 -3.34
CA ILE A 125 -26.43 16.57 -4.19
C ILE A 125 -27.15 15.27 -4.48
N THR A 126 -27.46 15.02 -5.75
CA THR A 126 -28.07 13.78 -6.22
C THR A 126 -27.08 13.01 -7.09
N MET A 127 -26.84 11.75 -6.73
CA MET A 127 -25.93 10.87 -7.45
C MET A 127 -26.69 9.93 -8.39
N TYR A 128 -26.25 9.85 -9.64
CA TYR A 128 -26.82 8.99 -10.66
C TYR A 128 -25.75 8.05 -11.23
N VAL A 129 -26.10 6.79 -11.44
CA VAL A 129 -25.28 5.77 -12.11
C VAL A 129 -25.80 5.57 -13.52
N TYR A 130 -24.96 5.77 -14.53
CA TYR A 130 -25.30 5.60 -15.94
C TYR A 130 -24.48 4.51 -16.62
N SER A 131 -25.14 3.74 -17.50
CA SER A 131 -24.48 2.75 -18.36
C SER A 131 -23.99 3.43 -19.63
N LYS A 132 -22.68 3.37 -19.88
CA LYS A 132 -22.05 3.90 -21.08
C LYS A 132 -22.49 3.18 -22.35
N GLU A 133 -22.65 1.86 -22.30
CA GLU A 133 -23.01 1.04 -23.46
C GLU A 133 -24.43 1.35 -23.97
N ASN A 134 -25.36 1.57 -23.03
CA ASN A 134 -26.78 1.70 -23.36
C ASN A 134 -27.31 3.13 -23.26
N ASN A 135 -26.50 4.08 -22.75
CA ASN A 135 -26.92 5.46 -22.47
C ASN A 135 -28.21 5.53 -21.62
N THR A 136 -28.34 4.62 -20.65
CA THR A 136 -29.51 4.52 -19.77
C THR A 136 -29.12 4.82 -18.33
N LEU A 137 -30.02 5.53 -17.62
CA LEU A 137 -29.96 5.66 -16.18
C LEU A 137 -30.11 4.28 -15.56
N VAL A 138 -29.14 3.85 -14.77
CA VAL A 138 -29.15 2.54 -14.10
C VAL A 138 -29.64 2.65 -12.66
N SER A 139 -29.33 3.76 -11.97
CA SER A 139 -29.78 3.99 -10.59
C SER A 139 -29.64 5.45 -10.21
N SER A 140 -30.57 5.97 -9.41
CA SER A 140 -30.47 7.26 -8.71
C SER A 140 -30.45 7.08 -7.19
N ASN A 141 -30.22 5.85 -6.72
CA ASN A 141 -30.18 5.52 -5.30
C ASN A 141 -28.79 5.81 -4.76
N GLU A 142 -28.69 6.70 -3.76
CA GLU A 142 -27.40 7.00 -3.11
C GLU A 142 -26.78 5.74 -2.47
N ASN A 143 -27.57 4.72 -2.13
CA ASN A 143 -27.11 3.44 -1.56
C ASN A 143 -26.83 2.37 -2.62
N ASP A 144 -26.56 2.76 -3.86
CA ASP A 144 -26.14 1.81 -4.88
C ASP A 144 -24.81 1.13 -4.50
N PRO A 145 -24.74 -0.22 -4.44
CA PRO A 145 -23.52 -0.95 -4.07
C PRO A 145 -22.29 -0.60 -4.93
N ARG A 146 -22.51 -0.16 -6.17
CA ARG A 146 -21.43 0.26 -7.09
C ARG A 146 -20.74 1.53 -6.63
N PHE A 147 -21.45 2.39 -5.90
CA PHE A 147 -20.86 3.58 -5.32
C PHE A 147 -19.91 3.20 -4.17
N ASN A 148 -20.32 2.27 -3.30
CA ASN A 148 -19.45 1.75 -2.25
C ASN A 148 -18.18 1.11 -2.84
N ARG A 149 -18.29 0.38 -3.95
CA ARG A 149 -17.12 -0.16 -4.67
C ARG A 149 -16.13 0.93 -5.05
N LEU A 150 -16.59 2.06 -5.60
CA LEU A 150 -15.73 3.17 -6.01
C LEU A 150 -15.05 3.84 -4.80
N ILE A 151 -15.79 4.07 -3.72
CA ILE A 151 -15.20 4.61 -2.47
C ILE A 151 -14.12 3.65 -1.96
N ILE A 152 -14.44 2.35 -1.87
CA ILE A 152 -13.48 1.33 -1.42
C ILE A 152 -12.23 1.34 -2.31
N GLN A 153 -12.37 1.41 -3.64
CA GLN A 153 -11.23 1.46 -4.55
C GLN A 153 -10.33 2.67 -4.31
N ASN A 154 -10.92 3.86 -4.13
CA ASN A 154 -10.15 5.08 -3.87
C ASN A 154 -9.45 5.03 -2.52
N LEU A 155 -10.18 4.68 -1.46
CA LEU A 155 -9.63 4.55 -0.11
C LEU A 155 -8.55 3.46 -0.04
N PHE A 156 -8.76 2.34 -0.71
CA PHE A 156 -7.81 1.25 -0.75
C PHE A 156 -6.52 1.68 -1.46
N LYS A 157 -6.62 2.43 -2.55
CA LYS A 157 -5.45 2.98 -3.25
C LYS A 157 -4.68 3.95 -2.36
N GLU A 158 -5.36 4.87 -1.69
CA GLU A 158 -4.73 5.79 -0.73
C GLU A 158 -4.03 5.04 0.41
N ALA A 159 -4.71 4.01 0.94
CA ALA A 159 -4.15 3.14 1.96
C ALA A 159 -2.91 2.37 1.48
N GLU A 160 -2.89 1.88 0.24
CA GLU A 160 -1.71 1.24 -0.36
C GLU A 160 -0.55 2.24 -0.52
N ASP A 161 -0.82 3.44 -1.01
CA ASP A 161 0.20 4.48 -1.20
C ASP A 161 0.84 4.82 0.16
N LEU A 162 0.03 5.13 1.19
CA LEU A 162 0.51 5.41 2.55
C LEU A 162 1.28 4.24 3.18
N PHE A 163 0.88 3.00 2.86
CA PHE A 163 1.55 1.80 3.37
C PHE A 163 2.97 1.67 2.81
N TYR A 164 3.15 1.89 1.49
CA TYR A 164 4.44 1.68 0.83
C TYR A 164 5.36 2.90 0.82
N SER A 165 4.83 4.13 0.79
CA SER A 165 5.65 5.35 0.71
C SER A 165 6.02 5.89 2.09
N ASP A 166 5.04 5.97 2.99
CA ASP A 166 5.17 6.77 4.21
C ASP A 166 5.30 5.91 5.48
N ASN A 167 5.09 4.58 5.34
CA ASN A 167 5.08 3.61 6.44
C ASN A 167 4.12 4.00 7.58
N GLU A 168 3.02 4.70 7.25
CA GLU A 168 2.06 5.23 8.23
C GLU A 168 0.96 4.22 8.59
N TYR A 169 1.35 3.06 9.11
CA TYR A 169 0.45 1.90 9.30
C TYR A 169 -0.82 2.18 10.12
N LYS A 170 -0.76 3.08 11.11
CA LYS A 170 -1.95 3.49 11.90
C LYS A 170 -2.96 4.28 11.08
N LYS A 171 -2.50 5.15 10.18
CA LYS A 171 -3.39 5.89 9.27
C LYS A 171 -4.01 4.94 8.26
N VAL A 172 -3.20 4.04 7.69
CA VAL A 172 -3.66 2.98 6.78
C VAL A 172 -4.79 2.17 7.43
N GLU A 173 -4.60 1.71 8.67
CA GLU A 173 -5.66 0.98 9.39
C GLU A 173 -6.94 1.82 9.53
N SER A 174 -6.83 3.10 9.90
CA SER A 174 -8.01 3.97 10.06
C SER A 174 -8.80 4.15 8.77
N ILE A 175 -8.13 4.23 7.62
CA ILE A 175 -8.77 4.32 6.30
C ILE A 175 -9.47 3.00 5.97
N LEU A 176 -8.80 1.87 6.18
CA LEU A 176 -9.31 0.56 5.82
C LEU A 176 -10.49 0.09 6.69
N VAL A 177 -10.63 0.60 7.92
CA VAL A 177 -11.84 0.35 8.74
C VAL A 177 -13.10 0.86 8.03
N HIS A 178 -13.05 2.02 7.38
CA HIS A 178 -14.17 2.54 6.59
C HIS A 178 -14.48 1.63 5.38
N CYS A 179 -13.44 1.05 4.78
CA CYS A 179 -13.62 0.06 3.71
C CYS A 179 -14.35 -1.19 4.22
N LEU A 180 -14.00 -1.67 5.42
CA LEU A 180 -14.64 -2.84 6.03
C LEU A 180 -16.10 -2.59 6.44
N GLU A 181 -16.47 -1.37 6.83
CA GLU A 181 -17.88 -1.04 7.12
C GLU A 181 -18.76 -1.23 5.87
N MET A 182 -18.22 -0.92 4.69
CA MET A 182 -18.90 -1.08 3.41
C MET A 182 -18.81 -2.50 2.85
N ALA A 183 -17.67 -3.19 3.07
CA ALA A 183 -17.40 -4.54 2.60
C ALA A 183 -16.66 -5.37 3.67
N PRO A 184 -17.39 -5.95 4.66
CA PRO A 184 -16.78 -6.62 5.82
C PRO A 184 -15.94 -7.87 5.54
N ASN A 185 -16.08 -8.42 4.33
CA ASN A 185 -15.42 -9.64 3.88
C ASN A 185 -14.57 -9.40 2.62
N ASP A 186 -14.22 -8.14 2.32
CA ASP A 186 -13.26 -7.86 1.26
C ASP A 186 -11.87 -8.37 1.67
N VAL A 187 -11.41 -9.42 1.01
CA VAL A 187 -10.16 -10.10 1.31
C VAL A 187 -8.97 -9.16 1.13
N LYS A 188 -8.98 -8.28 0.12
CA LYS A 188 -7.85 -7.37 -0.12
C LYS A 188 -7.70 -6.37 1.03
N VAL A 189 -8.82 -5.80 1.49
CA VAL A 189 -8.87 -4.88 2.63
C VAL A 189 -8.41 -5.59 3.90
N LEU A 190 -8.97 -6.78 4.19
CA LEU A 190 -8.61 -7.57 5.37
C LEU A 190 -7.12 -7.95 5.37
N THR A 191 -6.58 -8.39 4.24
CA THR A 191 -5.16 -8.73 4.09
C THR A 191 -4.26 -7.52 4.33
N LEU A 192 -4.62 -6.33 3.83
CA LEU A 192 -3.81 -5.13 4.06
C LEU A 192 -3.87 -4.65 5.53
N ILE A 193 -5.03 -4.74 6.19
CA ILE A 193 -5.14 -4.47 7.63
C ILE A 193 -4.26 -5.45 8.43
N ALA A 194 -4.35 -6.74 8.14
CA ALA A 194 -3.55 -7.75 8.83
C ALA A 194 -2.04 -7.53 8.64
N ARG A 195 -1.62 -7.09 7.44
CA ARG A 195 -0.23 -6.67 7.21
C ARG A 195 0.14 -5.43 8.04
N CYS A 196 -0.73 -4.43 8.14
CA CYS A 196 -0.48 -3.27 9.03
C CYS A 196 -0.28 -3.73 10.48
N LYS A 197 -1.09 -4.68 10.96
CA LYS A 197 -0.95 -5.27 12.28
C LYS A 197 0.39 -5.98 12.49
N LEU A 198 0.90 -6.70 11.48
CA LEU A 198 2.26 -7.25 11.53
C LEU A 198 3.32 -6.15 11.73
N PHE A 199 3.24 -5.06 10.98
CA PHE A 199 4.18 -3.94 11.10
C PHE A 199 4.06 -3.15 12.42
N LEU A 200 2.87 -3.18 13.04
CA LEU A 200 2.61 -2.62 14.37
C LEU A 200 2.96 -3.58 15.51
N SER A 201 3.47 -4.77 15.21
CA SER A 201 3.76 -5.84 16.17
C SER A 201 2.54 -6.36 16.94
N GLU A 202 1.34 -6.21 16.36
CA GLU A 202 0.07 -6.71 16.89
C GLU A 202 -0.24 -8.09 16.28
N PHE A 203 0.64 -9.07 16.53
CA PHE A 203 0.69 -10.32 15.77
C PHE A 203 -0.51 -11.24 15.98
N GLU A 204 -1.07 -11.30 17.19
CA GLU A 204 -2.27 -12.09 17.47
C GLU A 204 -3.50 -11.54 16.72
N SER A 205 -3.63 -10.22 16.65
CA SER A 205 -4.70 -9.58 15.86
C SER A 205 -4.50 -9.81 14.36
N ALA A 206 -3.26 -9.78 13.88
CA ALA A 206 -2.95 -10.15 12.50
C ALA A 206 -3.32 -11.61 12.21
N GLU A 207 -2.98 -12.54 13.11
CA GLU A 207 -3.30 -13.97 12.99
C GLU A 207 -4.81 -14.20 12.85
N ASP A 208 -5.62 -13.58 13.71
CA ASP A 208 -7.08 -13.73 13.67
C ASP A 208 -7.68 -13.26 12.33
N ILE A 209 -7.20 -12.12 11.81
CA ILE A 209 -7.66 -11.61 10.52
C ILE A 209 -7.18 -12.52 9.39
N PHE A 210 -5.93 -13.00 9.43
CA PHE A 210 -5.42 -13.89 8.40
C PHE A 210 -6.15 -15.24 8.37
N LYS A 211 -6.49 -15.83 9.53
CA LYS A 211 -7.36 -17.02 9.63
C LYS A 211 -8.69 -16.79 8.93
N LYS A 212 -9.33 -15.64 9.15
CA LYS A 212 -10.56 -15.27 8.45
C LYS A 212 -10.33 -15.18 6.93
N THR A 213 -9.22 -14.59 6.48
CA THR A 213 -8.94 -14.45 5.04
C THR A 213 -8.64 -15.76 4.33
N THR A 214 -7.98 -16.72 4.99
CA THR A 214 -7.70 -18.04 4.40
C THR A 214 -8.99 -18.87 4.25
N GLU A 215 -9.96 -18.69 5.14
CA GLU A 215 -11.29 -19.30 5.01
C GLU A 215 -12.10 -18.70 3.84
N ILE A 216 -12.01 -17.39 3.61
CA ILE A 216 -12.74 -16.71 2.52
C ILE A 216 -12.07 -16.96 1.16
N ALA A 217 -10.74 -16.96 1.11
CA ALA A 217 -9.95 -17.10 -0.10
C ALA A 217 -8.83 -18.15 0.04
N PRO A 218 -9.17 -19.45 0.14
CA PRO A 218 -8.18 -20.51 0.30
C PRO A 218 -7.27 -20.69 -0.93
N ASN A 219 -7.65 -20.12 -2.08
CA ASN A 219 -6.87 -20.14 -3.32
C ASN A 219 -5.98 -18.88 -3.49
N ASP A 220 -5.81 -18.06 -2.46
CA ASP A 220 -4.88 -16.92 -2.47
C ASP A 220 -3.68 -17.22 -1.55
N ALA A 221 -2.52 -17.51 -2.16
CA ALA A 221 -1.28 -17.81 -1.46
C ALA A 221 -0.84 -16.69 -0.50
N LYS A 222 -1.22 -15.42 -0.75
CA LYS A 222 -0.87 -14.29 0.12
C LYS A 222 -1.52 -14.39 1.49
N THR A 223 -2.74 -14.94 1.57
CA THR A 223 -3.46 -15.12 2.85
C THR A 223 -2.75 -16.15 3.73
N TRP A 224 -2.35 -17.28 3.14
CA TRP A 224 -1.58 -18.33 3.81
C TRP A 224 -0.20 -17.83 4.25
N LEU A 225 0.50 -17.11 3.39
CA LEU A 225 1.78 -16.47 3.73
C LEU A 225 1.64 -15.51 4.91
N GLY A 226 0.61 -14.67 4.91
CA GLY A 226 0.33 -13.74 6.00
C GLY A 226 0.06 -14.45 7.33
N LEU A 227 -0.77 -15.50 7.30
CA LEU A 227 -1.05 -16.31 8.49
C LEU A 227 0.21 -16.98 9.04
N ALA A 228 0.96 -17.65 8.17
CA ALA A 228 2.20 -18.33 8.55
C ALA A 228 3.24 -17.34 9.12
N THR A 229 3.33 -16.14 8.53
CA THR A 229 4.21 -15.07 9.00
C THR A 229 3.80 -14.59 10.40
N ALA A 230 2.52 -14.31 10.63
CA ALA A 230 2.01 -13.89 11.94
C ALA A 230 2.38 -14.89 13.04
N GLN A 231 2.18 -16.18 12.77
CA GLN A 231 2.48 -17.26 13.72
C GLN A 231 3.97 -17.36 14.03
N MET A 232 4.83 -17.18 13.04
CA MET A 232 6.29 -17.16 13.26
C MET A 232 6.72 -15.95 14.09
N GLU A 233 6.11 -14.79 13.91
CA GLU A 233 6.41 -13.61 14.73
C GLU A 233 5.94 -13.79 16.18
N ILE A 234 4.75 -14.38 16.41
CA ILE A 234 4.28 -14.76 17.75
C ILE A 234 5.28 -15.68 18.43
N PHE A 235 5.78 -16.70 17.72
CA PHE A 235 6.80 -17.60 18.24
C PHE A 235 8.12 -16.87 18.58
N LYS A 236 8.61 -16.00 17.70
CA LYS A 236 9.89 -15.27 17.89
C LYS A 236 9.90 -14.39 19.14
N ILE A 237 8.77 -13.76 19.49
CA ILE A 237 8.68 -12.91 20.69
C ILE A 237 8.77 -13.74 21.97
N ASN A 238 8.27 -14.97 21.95
CA ASN A 238 8.24 -15.81 23.13
C ASN A 238 8.56 -17.28 22.79
N PRO A 239 9.82 -17.60 22.49
CA PRO A 239 10.22 -18.93 22.02
C PRO A 239 10.29 -19.92 23.21
N ARG A 240 9.12 -20.33 23.68
CA ARG A 240 8.94 -21.37 24.71
C ARG A 240 8.49 -22.66 24.06
N LYS A 241 8.75 -23.78 24.73
CA LYS A 241 8.33 -25.11 24.27
C LYS A 241 6.82 -25.19 23.96
N GLU A 242 6.00 -24.47 24.72
CA GLU A 242 4.54 -24.41 24.55
C GLU A 242 4.12 -23.68 23.25
N HIS A 243 4.95 -22.77 22.74
CA HIS A 243 4.67 -22.01 21.53
C HIS A 243 5.17 -22.69 20.25
N PHE A 244 5.76 -23.88 20.35
CA PHE A 244 6.17 -24.64 19.18
C PHE A 244 4.99 -25.05 18.29
N ILE A 245 3.76 -25.04 18.84
CA ILE A 245 2.52 -25.19 18.08
C ILE A 245 2.38 -24.15 16.96
N TYR A 246 2.91 -22.94 17.15
CA TYR A 246 2.90 -21.91 16.11
C TYR A 246 3.88 -22.23 14.97
N VAL A 247 4.99 -22.90 15.27
CA VAL A 247 5.95 -23.35 14.25
C VAL A 247 5.31 -24.44 13.39
N GLU A 248 4.68 -25.44 14.03
CA GLU A 248 3.96 -26.51 13.33
C GLU A 248 2.78 -25.97 12.52
N SER A 249 1.99 -25.07 13.09
CA SER A 249 0.87 -24.43 12.36
C SER A 249 1.38 -23.57 11.20
N SER A 250 2.50 -22.86 11.37
CA SER A 250 3.08 -22.05 10.31
C SER A 250 3.56 -22.92 9.16
N GLU A 251 4.19 -24.06 9.45
CA GLU A 251 4.62 -25.02 8.43
C GLU A 251 3.45 -25.55 7.60
N GLN A 252 2.34 -25.92 8.25
CA GLN A 252 1.12 -26.34 7.56
C GLN A 252 0.56 -25.24 6.66
N ASN A 253 0.53 -24.00 7.13
CA ASN A 253 0.05 -22.86 6.36
C ASN A 253 0.98 -22.54 5.17
N VAL A 254 2.30 -22.67 5.35
CA VAL A 254 3.27 -22.57 4.26
C VAL A 254 3.00 -23.63 3.19
N ASP A 255 2.75 -24.87 3.60
CA ASP A 255 2.43 -25.96 2.66
C ASP A 255 1.11 -25.72 1.91
N GLN A 256 0.08 -25.16 2.56
CA GLN A 256 -1.14 -24.72 1.86
C GLN A 256 -0.85 -23.61 0.85
N GLY A 257 -0.08 -22.59 1.24
CA GLY A 257 0.31 -21.50 0.35
C GLY A 257 1.10 -22.00 -0.87
N LEU A 258 2.05 -22.92 -0.68
CA LEU A 258 2.86 -23.50 -1.75
C LEU A 258 2.07 -24.47 -2.64
N ALA A 259 1.00 -25.09 -2.13
CA ALA A 259 0.09 -25.85 -2.97
C ALA A 259 -0.68 -24.95 -3.96
N VAL A 260 -0.96 -23.70 -3.56
CA VAL A 260 -1.60 -22.68 -4.40
C VAL A 260 -0.61 -22.03 -5.36
N ASP A 261 0.55 -21.61 -4.87
CA ASP A 261 1.63 -20.99 -5.65
C ASP A 261 2.99 -21.63 -5.33
N PRO A 262 3.36 -22.71 -6.07
CA PRO A 262 4.58 -23.46 -5.80
C PRO A 262 5.88 -22.69 -6.03
N LYS A 263 5.84 -21.53 -6.68
CA LYS A 263 7.02 -20.69 -6.99
C LYS A 263 7.06 -19.41 -6.16
N ASN A 264 6.22 -19.30 -5.14
CA ASN A 264 6.20 -18.15 -4.26
C ASN A 264 7.47 -18.11 -3.40
N THR A 265 8.41 -17.22 -3.72
CA THR A 265 9.71 -17.18 -3.04
C THR A 265 9.61 -16.73 -1.59
N GLU A 266 8.61 -15.92 -1.22
CA GLU A 266 8.37 -15.51 0.17
C GLU A 266 7.95 -16.70 1.04
N LEU A 267 7.06 -17.56 0.53
CA LEU A 267 6.67 -18.80 1.21
C LEU A 267 7.82 -19.80 1.30
N ILE A 268 8.61 -19.97 0.24
CA ILE A 268 9.79 -20.84 0.26
C ILE A 268 10.82 -20.31 1.27
N ASN A 269 11.07 -19.00 1.29
CA ASN A 269 11.94 -18.38 2.29
C ASN A 269 11.42 -18.59 3.72
N LEU A 270 10.11 -18.44 3.95
CA LEU A 270 9.52 -18.70 5.26
C LEU A 270 9.69 -20.17 5.67
N LYS A 271 9.53 -21.12 4.73
CA LYS A 271 9.83 -22.54 4.94
C LYS A 271 11.27 -22.77 5.38
N GLY A 272 12.22 -22.09 4.74
CA GLY A 272 13.63 -22.10 5.15
C GLY A 272 13.83 -21.56 6.57
N GLY A 273 13.12 -20.49 6.93
CA GLY A 273 13.11 -19.94 8.29
C GLY A 273 12.55 -20.91 9.34
N ILE A 274 11.50 -21.66 9.00
CA ILE A 274 10.95 -22.73 9.85
C ILE A 274 11.98 -23.85 10.02
N ASN A 275 12.66 -24.26 8.96
CA ASN A 275 13.74 -25.26 9.03
C ASN A 275 14.89 -24.79 9.94
N MET A 276 15.24 -23.50 9.92
CA MET A 276 16.22 -22.92 10.86
C MET A 276 15.76 -23.06 12.32
N VAL A 277 14.49 -22.77 12.62
CA VAL A 277 13.92 -22.92 13.97
C VAL A 277 13.93 -24.40 14.42
N ASN A 278 13.65 -25.30 13.49
CA ASN A 278 13.72 -26.76 13.70
C ASN A 278 15.16 -27.30 13.77
N GLN A 279 16.17 -26.45 13.62
CA GLN A 279 17.60 -26.79 13.60
C GLN A 279 18.00 -27.73 12.45
N ASP A 280 17.16 -27.83 11.42
CA ASP A 280 17.48 -28.57 10.19
C ASP A 280 18.17 -27.62 9.20
N TYR A 281 19.38 -27.20 9.57
CA TYR A 281 20.13 -26.17 8.84
C TYR A 281 20.46 -26.58 7.40
N GLN A 282 20.66 -27.88 7.16
CA GLN A 282 20.93 -28.40 5.81
C GLN A 282 19.69 -28.24 4.91
N LYS A 283 18.48 -28.58 5.40
CA LYS A 283 17.25 -28.32 4.64
C LYS A 283 16.98 -26.83 4.49
N ALA A 284 17.29 -26.03 5.52
CA ALA A 284 17.15 -24.57 5.42
C ALA A 284 17.99 -24.00 4.27
N GLU A 285 19.27 -24.40 4.18
CA GLU A 285 20.18 -24.02 3.10
C GLU A 285 19.62 -24.40 1.72
N GLU A 286 19.20 -25.65 1.54
CA GLU A 286 18.60 -26.14 0.29
C GLU A 286 17.34 -25.34 -0.09
N THR A 287 16.51 -25.03 0.91
CA THR A 287 15.27 -24.27 0.71
C THR A 287 15.56 -22.82 0.31
N PHE A 288 16.53 -22.15 0.94
CA PHE A 288 16.91 -20.79 0.56
C PHE A 288 17.58 -20.75 -0.82
N LYS A 289 18.39 -21.75 -1.17
CA LYS A 289 18.97 -21.90 -2.51
C LYS A 289 17.85 -22.03 -3.56
N LEU A 290 16.82 -22.84 -3.30
CA LEU A 290 15.66 -22.95 -4.19
C LEU A 290 14.93 -21.60 -4.37
N ALA A 291 14.73 -20.83 -3.31
CA ALA A 291 14.13 -19.50 -3.41
C ALA A 291 14.96 -18.57 -4.31
N LEU A 292 16.29 -18.62 -4.20
CA LEU A 292 17.22 -17.83 -5.02
C LEU A 292 17.35 -18.32 -6.46
N GLU A 293 17.12 -19.61 -6.73
CA GLU A 293 17.00 -20.12 -8.10
C GLU A 293 15.78 -19.54 -8.83
N ILE A 294 14.67 -19.36 -8.11
CA ILE A 294 13.44 -18.77 -8.66
C ILE A 294 13.57 -17.25 -8.76
N ASN A 295 14.06 -16.60 -7.71
CA ASN A 295 14.30 -15.16 -7.66
C ASN A 295 15.71 -14.84 -7.15
N PRO A 296 16.69 -14.67 -8.04
CA PRO A 296 18.08 -14.36 -7.67
C PRO A 296 18.27 -13.02 -6.94
N LYS A 297 17.26 -12.14 -6.93
CA LYS A 297 17.29 -10.83 -6.28
C LYS A 297 16.48 -10.79 -4.97
N ASP A 298 16.06 -11.94 -4.46
CA ASP A 298 15.37 -12.00 -3.18
C ASP A 298 16.34 -11.76 -2.03
N PHE A 299 16.33 -10.52 -1.53
CA PHE A 299 17.16 -10.07 -0.42
C PHE A 299 16.98 -10.93 0.84
N ASN A 300 15.74 -11.31 1.18
CA ASN A 300 15.47 -12.06 2.40
C ASN A 300 16.04 -13.46 2.33
N SER A 301 15.83 -14.16 1.20
CA SER A 301 16.45 -15.47 0.96
C SER A 301 17.98 -15.39 0.94
N GLN A 302 18.57 -14.35 0.34
CA GLN A 302 20.01 -14.16 0.29
C GLN A 302 20.63 -13.97 1.69
N LYS A 303 20.00 -13.14 2.53
CA LYS A 303 20.40 -12.96 3.93
C LYS A 303 20.25 -14.24 4.73
N ASN A 304 19.11 -14.91 4.63
CA ASN A 304 18.81 -16.09 5.43
C ASN A 304 19.67 -17.30 5.03
N LEU A 305 20.03 -17.42 3.74
CA LEU A 305 21.04 -18.38 3.29
C LEU A 305 22.38 -18.14 3.98
N GLY A 306 22.86 -16.88 4.03
CA GLY A 306 24.10 -16.54 4.74
C GLY A 306 24.04 -16.92 6.21
N LEU A 307 22.95 -16.58 6.92
CA LEU A 307 22.76 -16.96 8.32
C LEU A 307 22.74 -18.49 8.53
N SER A 308 22.10 -19.23 7.64
CA SER A 308 22.07 -20.69 7.66
C SER A 308 23.46 -21.30 7.48
N LEU A 309 24.23 -20.80 6.51
CA LEU A 309 25.61 -21.22 6.27
C LEU A 309 26.52 -20.90 7.46
N MET A 310 26.34 -19.73 8.06
CA MET A 310 27.10 -19.32 9.24
C MET A 310 26.83 -20.24 10.44
N THR A 311 25.57 -20.64 10.66
CA THR A 311 25.21 -21.59 11.74
C THR A 311 25.78 -22.99 11.50
N GLN A 312 26.08 -23.32 10.24
CA GLN A 312 26.78 -24.54 9.85
C GLN A 312 28.31 -24.40 9.85
N ASN A 313 28.86 -23.26 10.31
CA ASN A 313 30.30 -22.92 10.25
C ASN A 313 30.88 -22.87 8.82
N LYS A 314 30.04 -22.67 7.79
CA LYS A 314 30.46 -22.49 6.39
C LYS A 314 30.73 -20.99 6.13
N PHE A 315 31.71 -20.43 6.83
CA PHE A 315 31.93 -18.98 6.90
C PHE A 315 32.31 -18.35 5.54
N GLU A 316 33.07 -19.05 4.69
CA GLU A 316 33.41 -18.56 3.33
C GLU A 316 32.17 -18.38 2.44
N GLU A 317 31.28 -19.38 2.43
CA GLU A 317 30.04 -19.31 1.64
C GLU A 317 29.08 -18.26 2.21
N SER A 318 29.05 -18.13 3.54
CA SER A 318 28.30 -17.11 4.28
C SER A 318 28.74 -15.69 3.92
N LYS A 319 30.06 -15.42 3.91
CA LYS A 319 30.67 -14.16 3.48
C LYS A 319 30.18 -13.74 2.09
N HIS A 320 30.21 -14.66 1.13
CA HIS A 320 29.70 -14.39 -0.23
C HIS A 320 28.21 -14.03 -0.25
N CYS A 321 27.42 -14.67 0.61
CA CYS A 321 26.01 -14.36 0.72
C CYS A 321 25.74 -12.96 1.28
N PHE A 322 26.49 -12.55 2.30
CA PHE A 322 26.36 -11.22 2.89
C PHE A 322 26.88 -10.12 1.96
N LEU A 323 27.97 -10.36 1.22
CA LEU A 323 28.45 -9.44 0.18
C LEU A 323 27.37 -9.18 -0.88
N LYS A 324 26.76 -10.24 -1.43
CA LYS A 324 25.62 -10.11 -2.36
C LYS A 324 24.44 -9.35 -1.76
N GLY A 325 24.14 -9.60 -0.49
CA GLY A 325 23.08 -8.86 0.21
C GLY A 325 23.41 -7.37 0.34
N LEU A 326 24.66 -7.02 0.61
CA LEU A 326 25.14 -5.64 0.66
C LEU A 326 25.17 -4.96 -0.72
N GLU A 327 25.41 -5.71 -1.80
CA GLU A 327 25.21 -5.17 -3.16
C GLU A 327 23.76 -4.74 -3.40
N MET A 328 22.79 -5.47 -2.85
CA MET A 328 21.36 -5.12 -2.94
C MET A 328 20.98 -4.00 -1.98
N ARG A 329 21.54 -3.98 -0.77
CA ARG A 329 21.29 -2.97 0.27
C ARG A 329 22.60 -2.50 0.91
N PRO A 330 23.27 -1.50 0.31
CA PRO A 330 24.63 -1.09 0.74
C PRO A 330 24.75 -0.48 2.14
N LYS A 331 23.63 -0.19 2.79
CA LYS A 331 23.57 0.43 4.13
C LYS A 331 22.95 -0.52 5.18
N ASP A 332 22.83 -1.81 4.87
CA ASP A 332 22.27 -2.77 5.81
C ASP A 332 23.32 -3.16 6.87
N GLU A 333 23.24 -2.52 8.03
CA GLU A 333 24.16 -2.75 9.16
C GLU A 333 24.10 -4.18 9.70
N THR A 334 22.95 -4.86 9.58
CA THR A 334 22.85 -6.27 10.00
C THR A 334 23.69 -7.17 9.11
N LEU A 335 23.70 -6.94 7.80
CA LEU A 335 24.58 -7.67 6.89
C LEU A 335 26.06 -7.33 7.09
N ALA A 336 26.36 -6.05 7.35
CA ALA A 336 27.72 -5.62 7.66
C ALA A 336 28.29 -6.32 8.90
N PHE A 337 27.51 -6.32 9.99
CA PHE A 337 27.82 -7.04 11.21
C PHE A 337 28.15 -8.52 10.92
N ARG A 338 27.28 -9.20 10.16
CA ARG A 338 27.46 -10.63 9.86
C ARG A 338 28.62 -10.92 8.91
N LEU A 339 28.92 -9.99 8.00
CA LEU A 339 30.09 -10.06 7.13
C LEU A 339 31.39 -9.95 7.94
N ILE A 340 31.49 -8.92 8.79
CA ILE A 340 32.65 -8.71 9.68
C ILE A 340 32.83 -9.91 10.61
N GLN A 341 31.73 -10.39 11.21
CA GLN A 341 31.74 -11.61 12.02
C GLN A 341 32.30 -12.80 11.23
N SER A 342 31.86 -13.00 9.98
CA SER A 342 32.36 -14.09 9.13
C SER A 342 33.87 -13.98 8.85
N HIS A 343 34.40 -12.77 8.71
CA HIS A 343 35.85 -12.55 8.56
C HIS A 343 36.63 -12.91 9.83
N PHE A 344 36.12 -12.56 11.01
CA PHE A 344 36.75 -12.98 12.27
C PHE A 344 36.77 -14.50 12.43
N GLU A 345 35.67 -15.19 12.12
CA GLU A 345 35.59 -16.66 12.19
C GLU A 345 36.50 -17.37 11.17
N LEU A 346 37.00 -16.64 10.16
CA LEU A 346 37.96 -17.11 9.16
C LEU A 346 39.42 -16.75 9.49
N ASP A 347 39.68 -16.16 10.67
CA ASP A 347 40.98 -15.60 11.06
C ASP A 347 41.47 -14.48 10.12
N GLU A 348 40.56 -13.83 9.37
CA GLU A 348 40.84 -12.69 8.47
C GLU A 348 40.77 -11.35 9.24
N THR A 349 41.45 -11.29 10.40
CA THR A 349 41.32 -10.19 11.39
C THR A 349 41.61 -8.81 10.82
N GLU A 350 42.63 -8.66 9.98
CA GLU A 350 42.99 -7.37 9.37
C GLU A 350 41.87 -6.83 8.47
N ILE A 351 41.25 -7.71 7.67
CA ILE A 351 40.12 -7.35 6.81
C ILE A 351 38.90 -6.97 7.66
N ALA A 352 38.63 -7.73 8.73
CA ALA A 352 37.54 -7.45 9.64
C ALA A 352 37.69 -6.06 10.29
N ILE A 353 38.88 -5.71 10.78
CA ILE A 353 39.18 -4.39 11.38
C ILE A 353 38.99 -3.27 10.34
N ASN A 354 39.50 -3.45 9.12
CA ASN A 354 39.35 -2.45 8.06
C ASN A 354 37.87 -2.21 7.70
N LEU A 355 37.07 -3.28 7.62
CA LEU A 355 35.63 -3.17 7.41
C LEU A 355 34.94 -2.48 8.60
N MET A 356 35.35 -2.76 9.84
CA MET A 356 34.80 -2.07 11.01
C MET A 356 35.07 -0.57 10.94
N GLU A 357 36.29 -0.13 10.61
CA GLU A 357 36.63 1.29 10.42
C GLU A 357 35.81 1.95 9.31
N GLU A 358 35.62 1.26 8.19
CA GLU A 358 34.77 1.73 7.10
C GLU A 358 33.32 1.94 7.57
N TRP A 359 32.80 1.02 8.38
CA TRP A 359 31.43 1.07 8.89
C TRP A 359 31.25 2.04 10.07
N LYS A 360 32.29 2.38 10.84
CA LYS A 360 32.22 3.43 11.88
C LYS A 360 31.75 4.78 11.31
N VAL A 361 32.07 5.07 10.05
CA VAL A 361 31.66 6.31 9.38
C VAL A 361 30.26 6.19 8.73
N LYS A 362 29.87 4.98 8.32
CA LYS A 362 28.64 4.72 7.54
C LYS A 362 27.42 4.38 8.39
N ALA A 363 27.63 3.74 9.53
CA ALA A 363 26.58 3.20 10.38
C ALA A 363 25.80 4.34 11.07
N HIS A 364 24.51 4.11 11.29
CA HIS A 364 23.67 5.02 12.06
C HIS A 364 23.91 4.85 13.56
N GLN A 365 24.29 3.64 14.00
CA GLN A 365 24.62 3.30 15.38
C GLN A 365 25.96 2.57 15.42
N ILE A 366 26.79 2.86 16.42
CA ILE A 366 28.14 2.29 16.55
C ILE A 366 28.16 1.14 17.58
N ASP A 367 27.13 1.00 18.42
CA ASP A 367 27.03 0.02 19.51
C ASP A 367 27.38 -1.43 19.07
N TRP A 368 26.95 -1.85 17.87
CA TRP A 368 27.24 -3.19 17.35
C TRP A 368 28.69 -3.39 16.93
N LEU A 369 29.39 -2.33 16.52
CA LEU A 369 30.82 -2.36 16.22
C LEU A 369 31.62 -2.50 17.51
N GLU A 370 31.24 -1.80 18.57
CA GLU A 370 31.84 -1.93 19.89
C GLU A 370 31.65 -3.35 20.45
N GLU A 371 30.48 -3.97 20.24
CA GLU A 371 30.21 -5.36 20.60
C GLU A 371 31.18 -6.32 19.89
N LEU A 372 31.39 -6.16 18.58
CA LEU A 372 32.34 -6.95 17.82
C LEU A 372 33.78 -6.75 18.31
N GLU A 373 34.18 -5.51 18.59
CA GLU A 373 35.51 -5.18 19.12
C GLU A 373 35.75 -5.86 20.47
N MET A 374 34.79 -5.79 21.39
CA MET A 374 34.90 -6.46 22.69
C MET A 374 34.93 -7.99 22.55
N SER A 375 34.13 -8.55 21.63
CA SER A 375 34.03 -10.00 21.45
C SER A 375 35.25 -10.63 20.80
N TYR A 376 35.89 -9.95 19.85
CA TYR A 376 36.93 -10.53 19.00
C TYR A 376 38.33 -9.93 19.21
N LEU A 377 38.44 -8.71 19.78
CA LEU A 377 39.72 -7.97 19.86
C LEU A 377 40.24 -7.77 21.29
N THR A 378 39.59 -8.33 22.31
CA THR A 378 39.97 -8.15 23.74
C THR A 378 41.36 -8.67 24.11
N GLU A 379 41.98 -9.54 23.30
CA GLU A 379 43.35 -10.04 23.48
C GLU A 379 44.34 -9.60 22.37
N VAL A 380 43.90 -8.75 21.44
CA VAL A 380 44.72 -8.36 20.28
C VAL A 380 45.71 -7.25 20.67
N PRO A 381 47.02 -7.40 20.39
CA PRO A 381 48.03 -6.40 20.73
C PRO A 381 47.70 -5.02 20.15
N GLU A 382 47.88 -3.94 20.95
CA GLU A 382 47.64 -2.54 20.54
C GLU A 382 48.33 -2.12 19.24
N GLU A 383 49.34 -2.85 18.79
CA GLU A 383 50.11 -2.60 17.55
C GLU A 383 49.23 -2.77 16.29
N LEU A 384 48.37 -3.79 16.24
CA LEU A 384 47.43 -4.02 15.12
C LEU A 384 46.28 -2.99 15.08
N LEU A 385 45.98 -2.37 16.22
CA LEU A 385 44.96 -1.31 16.32
C LEU A 385 45.49 0.07 15.89
N LYS A 386 46.82 0.28 15.89
CA LYS A 386 47.44 1.58 15.62
C LYS A 386 47.90 1.76 14.18
N GLU A 387 48.34 0.71 13.49
CA GLU A 387 48.86 0.82 12.11
C GLU A 387 47.80 1.36 11.12
N ASN A 388 46.52 1.07 11.32
CA ASN A 388 45.44 1.53 10.42
C ASN A 388 45.02 3.01 10.61
N LEU A 389 45.48 3.68 11.67
CA LEU A 389 45.21 5.12 11.88
C LEU A 389 46.17 6.02 11.08
N GLU A 390 47.33 5.51 10.68
CA GLU A 390 48.34 6.29 9.97
C GLU A 390 48.13 6.29 8.44
N ASP A 391 47.50 5.27 7.87
CA ASP A 391 47.30 5.14 6.41
C ASP A 391 46.07 5.87 5.85
N ASN A 392 45.14 6.33 6.68
CA ASN A 392 43.95 7.10 6.25
C ASN A 392 44.17 8.63 6.23
N ASN A 393 45.41 9.10 6.40
CA ASN A 393 45.78 10.52 6.43
C ASN A 393 46.75 10.96 5.31
N GLN A 394 46.88 10.21 4.20
CA GLN A 394 47.70 10.61 3.04
C GLN A 394 46.92 10.78 1.74
#